data_AF-A0A223RR96-F1
#
_entry.id   AF-A0A223RR96-F1
#
_cell.length_a   1.000
_cell.length_b   1.000
_cell.length_c   1.000
_cell.angle_alpha   90.00
_cell.angle_beta   90.00
_cell.angle_gamma   90.00
#
_symmetry.space_group_name_H-M   'P 1'
#
loop_
_entity.id
_entity.type
_entity.pdbx_description
1 polymer ?
#
loop_
_entity_poly.entity_id
_entity_poly.type
_entity_poly.pdbx_seq_one_letter_code
_entity_poly.pdbx_strand_id
1 'polypeptide(L)'
;MAPSSFTEEGGTAERTQHSEQEPVPQRLLSAATRLFAEQGFETTSVQQIVDAAGVTKGAMYHYFGSKDDLLYEIYARVLRVQMARMEQAADSSESVERRLRAVAADVVVTTVAYLDDTVIFFRSMHLLHPDKQAEVRAQRRRYHERVRQLIEEGQRTGVFRTDRSPELVVDFFFGAVHHLGTWYRRDGPMSGQQVGEQFADLLLDALRA
;
A
#
# COMPACT_ATOMS: atom_id res chain seq x y z
N MET A 1 13.10 -29.84 45.07
CA MET A 1 12.68 -28.48 45.48
C MET A 1 13.38 -27.51 44.55
N ALA A 2 12.78 -26.63 43.75
CA ALA A 2 11.46 -26.37 43.19
C ALA A 2 11.72 -25.49 41.93
N PRO A 3 10.86 -25.44 40.91
CA PRO A 3 11.08 -24.59 39.74
C PRO A 3 10.62 -23.15 40.04
N SER A 4 11.41 -22.16 39.60
CA SER A 4 10.97 -20.75 39.59
C SER A 4 10.05 -20.50 38.40
N SER A 5 8.79 -20.22 38.72
CA SER A 5 7.74 -19.74 37.84
C SER A 5 8.04 -18.31 37.36
N PHE A 6 8.22 -18.15 36.04
CA PHE A 6 8.06 -16.87 35.36
C PHE A 6 6.57 -16.67 35.06
N THR A 7 5.95 -15.70 35.71
CA THR A 7 4.60 -15.23 35.44
C THR A 7 4.59 -14.32 34.20
N GLU A 8 4.07 -14.81 33.08
CA GLU A 8 3.57 -14.01 31.95
C GLU A 8 2.10 -13.66 32.18
N GLU A 9 1.81 -12.58 32.89
CA GLU A 9 0.45 -12.00 32.94
C GLU A 9 0.57 -10.47 32.83
N GLY A 10 0.61 -9.96 31.59
CA GLY A 10 0.65 -8.52 31.33
C GLY A 10 0.26 -8.07 29.92
N GLY A 11 0.32 -8.94 28.91
CA GLY A 11 0.17 -8.52 27.51
C GLY A 11 -1.26 -8.32 26.98
N THR A 12 -2.29 -8.85 27.65
CA THR A 12 -3.66 -8.91 27.10
C THR A 12 -4.55 -7.73 27.51
N ALA A 13 -4.35 -7.16 28.70
CA ALA A 13 -5.20 -6.08 29.21
C ALA A 13 -4.90 -4.72 28.55
N GLU A 14 -3.62 -4.39 28.31
CA GLU A 14 -3.22 -3.12 27.68
C GLU A 14 -3.63 -3.04 26.20
N ARG A 15 -3.55 -4.16 25.46
CA ARG A 15 -3.88 -4.20 24.02
C ARG A 15 -5.39 -4.03 23.75
N THR A 16 -6.22 -4.44 24.71
CA THR A 16 -7.68 -4.35 24.61
C THR A 16 -8.17 -2.92 24.89
N GLN A 17 -7.61 -2.25 25.90
CA GLN A 17 -7.97 -0.87 26.24
C GLN A 17 -7.53 0.17 25.20
N HIS A 18 -6.38 -0.03 24.55
CA HIS A 18 -5.92 0.88 23.48
C HIS A 18 -6.83 0.80 22.24
N SER A 19 -7.39 -0.38 21.97
CA SER A 19 -8.29 -0.59 20.82
C SER A 19 -9.62 0.13 20.95
N GLU A 20 -10.18 0.32 22.16
CA GLU A 20 -11.46 1.02 22.36
C GLU A 20 -11.34 2.54 22.27
N GLN A 21 -10.12 3.10 22.40
CA GLN A 21 -9.83 4.52 22.28
C GLN A 21 -9.61 4.97 20.83
N GLU A 22 -9.43 4.03 19.89
CA GLU A 22 -9.33 4.35 18.47
C GLU A 22 -10.67 4.84 17.90
N PRO A 23 -10.65 5.87 17.02
CA PRO A 23 -11.83 6.30 16.28
C PRO A 23 -12.52 5.13 15.58
N VAL A 24 -13.86 5.11 15.60
CA VAL A 24 -14.68 4.04 14.98
C VAL A 24 -14.22 3.65 13.56
N PRO A 25 -13.92 4.59 12.64
CA PRO A 25 -13.44 4.22 11.31
C PRO A 25 -12.15 3.41 11.33
N GLN A 26 -11.21 3.73 12.23
CA GLN A 26 -9.94 3.01 12.35
C GLN A 26 -10.16 1.59 12.87
N ARG A 27 -11.01 1.43 13.89
CA ARG A 27 -11.38 0.10 14.40
C ARG A 27 -12.01 -0.78 13.33
N LEU A 28 -12.92 -0.21 12.53
CA LEU A 28 -13.56 -0.90 11.40
C LEU A 28 -12.54 -1.31 10.33
N LEU A 29 -11.63 -0.42 9.93
CA LEU A 29 -10.59 -0.72 8.94
C LEU A 29 -9.61 -1.77 9.46
N SER A 30 -9.18 -1.68 10.72
CA SER A 30 -8.30 -2.66 11.36
C SER A 30 -8.95 -4.05 11.44
N ALA A 31 -10.22 -4.12 11.86
CA ALA A 31 -10.99 -5.36 11.89
C ALA A 31 -11.19 -5.96 10.49
N ALA A 32 -11.56 -5.12 9.52
CA ALA A 32 -11.76 -5.54 8.13
C ALA A 32 -10.45 -6.07 7.51
N THR A 33 -9.35 -5.34 7.66
CA THR A 33 -8.03 -5.75 7.15
C THR A 33 -7.63 -7.11 7.70
N ARG A 34 -7.73 -7.30 9.02
CA ARG A 34 -7.41 -8.57 9.67
C ARG A 34 -8.29 -9.71 9.17
N LEU A 35 -9.61 -9.54 9.14
CA LEU A 35 -10.53 -10.58 8.68
C LEU A 35 -10.35 -10.88 7.18
N PHE A 36 -10.13 -9.88 6.34
CA PHE A 36 -9.86 -10.10 4.92
C PHE A 36 -8.55 -10.86 4.70
N ALA A 37 -7.52 -10.62 5.52
CA ALA A 37 -6.28 -11.40 5.49
C ALA A 37 -6.48 -12.85 5.92
N GLU A 38 -7.25 -13.08 7.00
CA GLU A 38 -7.43 -14.40 7.62
C GLU A 38 -8.32 -15.34 6.81
N GLN A 39 -9.45 -14.85 6.29
CA GLN A 39 -10.48 -15.69 5.66
C GLN A 39 -10.85 -15.26 4.22
N GLY A 40 -10.41 -14.08 3.77
CA GLY A 40 -10.73 -13.53 2.45
C GLY A 40 -11.88 -12.53 2.45
N PHE A 41 -11.95 -11.69 1.41
CA PHE A 41 -12.95 -10.63 1.28
C PHE A 41 -14.37 -11.18 1.15
N GLU A 42 -14.59 -12.19 0.30
CA GLU A 42 -15.94 -12.72 0.01
C GLU A 42 -16.59 -13.38 1.22
N THR A 43 -15.82 -14.21 1.94
CA THR A 43 -16.26 -14.98 3.11
C THR A 43 -16.53 -14.10 4.33
N THR A 44 -15.88 -12.93 4.41
CA THR A 44 -16.07 -11.99 5.52
C THR A 44 -17.40 -11.26 5.41
N SER A 45 -18.24 -11.40 6.44
CA SER A 45 -19.51 -10.68 6.57
C SER A 45 -19.36 -9.33 7.29
N VAL A 46 -20.26 -8.39 7.02
CA VAL A 46 -20.34 -7.12 7.77
C VAL A 46 -20.55 -7.36 9.26
N GLN A 47 -21.29 -8.42 9.63
CA GLN A 47 -21.52 -8.76 11.04
C GLN A 47 -20.19 -9.10 11.75
N GLN A 48 -19.37 -9.97 11.17
CA GLN A 48 -18.05 -10.31 11.74
C GLN A 48 -17.16 -9.08 11.91
N ILE A 49 -17.19 -8.15 10.95
CA ILE A 49 -16.39 -6.91 11.01
C ILE A 49 -16.83 -6.04 12.18
N VAL A 50 -18.13 -5.78 12.33
CA VAL A 50 -18.61 -4.89 13.40
C VAL A 50 -18.47 -5.52 14.78
N ASP A 51 -18.63 -6.84 14.90
CA ASP A 51 -18.40 -7.58 16.14
C ASP A 51 -16.91 -7.49 16.53
N ALA A 52 -16.01 -7.73 15.58
CA ALA A 52 -14.57 -7.62 15.80
C ALA A 52 -14.09 -6.18 16.09
N ALA A 53 -14.78 -5.17 15.56
CA ALA A 53 -14.49 -3.77 15.80
C ALA A 53 -15.14 -3.22 17.09
N GLY A 54 -16.03 -3.98 17.73
CA GLY A 54 -16.78 -3.54 18.92
C GLY A 54 -17.72 -2.37 18.61
N VAL A 55 -18.42 -2.41 17.47
CA VAL A 55 -19.38 -1.38 17.04
C VAL A 55 -20.65 -2.01 16.46
N THR A 56 -21.67 -1.20 16.19
CA THR A 56 -22.91 -1.68 15.56
C THR A 56 -22.84 -1.59 14.03
N LYS A 57 -23.70 -2.33 13.33
CA LYS A 57 -23.93 -2.15 11.88
C LYS A 57 -24.31 -0.71 11.53
N GLY A 58 -25.15 -0.07 12.34
CA GLY A 58 -25.54 1.33 12.14
C GLY A 58 -24.32 2.27 12.19
N ALA A 59 -23.40 2.05 13.12
CA ALA A 59 -22.15 2.80 13.17
C ALA A 59 -21.27 2.55 11.94
N MET A 60 -21.18 1.31 11.46
CA MET A 60 -20.45 1.00 10.22
C MET A 60 -21.05 1.71 9.01
N TYR A 61 -22.38 1.59 8.81
CA TYR A 61 -23.07 2.24 7.68
C TYR A 61 -23.08 3.77 7.75
N HIS A 62 -22.85 4.36 8.92
CA HIS A 62 -22.64 5.79 9.06
C HIS A 62 -21.32 6.25 8.43
N TYR A 63 -20.25 5.43 8.49
CA TYR A 63 -18.93 5.76 7.96
C TYR A 63 -18.63 5.14 6.59
N PHE A 64 -19.17 3.94 6.33
CA PHE A 64 -18.89 3.14 5.14
C PHE A 64 -20.21 2.56 4.62
N GLY A 65 -20.61 2.93 3.40
CA GLY A 65 -21.88 2.48 2.82
C GLY A 65 -21.97 0.98 2.57
N SER A 66 -20.82 0.29 2.53
CA SER A 66 -20.73 -1.13 2.14
C SER A 66 -19.43 -1.78 2.61
N LYS A 67 -19.36 -3.12 2.49
CA LYS A 67 -18.11 -3.88 2.68
C LYS A 67 -17.05 -3.48 1.63
N ASP A 68 -17.49 -3.13 0.43
CA ASP A 68 -16.66 -2.63 -0.66
C ASP A 68 -15.99 -1.29 -0.30
N ASP A 69 -16.69 -0.41 0.42
CA ASP A 69 -16.12 0.85 0.90
C ASP A 69 -14.96 0.62 1.88
N LEU A 70 -15.03 -0.42 2.72
CA LEU A 70 -13.93 -0.80 3.60
C LEU A 70 -12.72 -1.29 2.80
N LEU A 71 -12.92 -2.21 1.84
CA LEU A 71 -11.83 -2.71 1.00
C LEU A 71 -11.21 -1.59 0.14
N TYR A 72 -12.05 -0.72 -0.41
CA TYR A 72 -11.60 0.47 -1.11
C TYR A 72 -10.74 1.36 -0.22
N GLU A 73 -11.23 1.71 0.98
CA GLU A 73 -10.55 2.64 1.88
C GLU A 73 -9.22 2.09 2.42
N ILE A 74 -9.12 0.77 2.66
CA ILE A 74 -7.87 0.08 3.03
C ILE A 74 -6.78 0.42 2.00
N TYR A 75 -7.06 0.25 0.71
CA TYR A 75 -6.08 0.54 -0.33
C TYR A 75 -5.95 2.04 -0.65
N ALA A 76 -7.04 2.80 -0.59
CA ALA A 76 -7.03 4.23 -0.83
C ALA A 76 -6.14 4.96 0.18
N ARG A 77 -6.09 4.51 1.44
CA ARG A 77 -5.14 5.00 2.45
C ARG A 77 -3.69 4.85 1.99
N VAL A 78 -3.33 3.67 1.48
CA VAL A 78 -1.97 3.38 0.99
C VAL A 78 -1.64 4.31 -0.19
N LEU A 79 -2.55 4.44 -1.15
CA LEU A 79 -2.37 5.35 -2.30
C LEU A 79 -2.24 6.82 -1.88
N ARG A 80 -3.00 7.29 -0.90
CA ARG A 80 -2.88 8.67 -0.39
C ARG A 80 -1.50 8.94 0.22
N VAL A 81 -0.98 7.99 1.00
CA VAL A 81 0.38 8.09 1.56
C VAL A 81 1.43 8.12 0.45
N GLN A 82 1.33 7.20 -0.51
CA GLN A 82 2.25 7.13 -1.64
C GLN A 82 2.21 8.43 -2.46
N MET A 83 1.02 8.92 -2.81
CA MET A 83 0.86 10.14 -3.60
C MET A 83 1.49 11.35 -2.91
N ALA A 84 1.23 11.55 -1.63
CA ALA A 84 1.79 12.67 -0.88
C ALA A 84 3.32 12.63 -0.82
N ARG A 85 3.92 11.45 -0.62
CA ARG A 85 5.38 11.27 -0.59
C ARG A 85 5.99 11.46 -1.98
N MET A 86 5.29 10.99 -3.01
CA MET A 86 5.69 11.17 -4.40
C MET A 86 5.68 12.65 -4.79
N GLU A 87 4.63 13.41 -4.46
CA GLU A 87 4.55 14.85 -4.73
C GLU A 87 5.71 15.60 -4.06
N GLN A 88 5.98 15.31 -2.79
CA GLN A 88 7.11 15.89 -2.06
C GLN A 88 8.46 15.61 -2.73
N ALA A 89 8.70 14.38 -3.19
CA ALA A 89 9.93 14.01 -3.87
C ALA A 89 10.03 14.64 -5.27
N ALA A 90 8.94 14.62 -6.04
CA ALA A 90 8.87 15.11 -7.41
C ALA A 90 9.01 16.64 -7.51
N ASP A 91 8.59 17.37 -6.47
CA ASP A 91 8.63 18.83 -6.41
C ASP A 91 9.87 19.38 -5.68
N SER A 92 10.78 18.50 -5.25
CA SER A 92 12.05 18.92 -4.64
C SER A 92 12.99 19.61 -5.66
N SER A 93 13.99 20.34 -5.16
CA SER A 93 15.00 21.01 -5.98
C SER A 93 16.15 20.10 -6.45
N GLU A 94 16.00 18.79 -6.29
CA GLU A 94 16.99 17.78 -6.66
C GLU A 94 16.99 17.51 -8.18
N SER A 95 18.05 16.86 -8.68
CA SER A 95 18.08 16.44 -10.09
C SER A 95 16.93 15.48 -10.42
N VAL A 96 16.46 15.48 -11.67
CA VAL A 96 15.37 14.57 -12.11
C VAL A 96 15.70 13.09 -11.85
N GLU A 97 16.97 12.69 -11.97
CA GLU A 97 17.44 11.35 -11.61
C GLU A 97 17.23 11.06 -10.12
N ARG A 98 17.62 11.99 -9.23
CA ARG A 98 17.46 11.83 -7.78
C ARG A 98 15.99 11.83 -7.36
N ARG A 99 15.16 12.68 -7.98
CA ARG A 99 13.71 12.72 -7.77
C ARG A 99 13.05 11.40 -8.19
N LEU A 100 13.36 10.90 -9.39
CA LEU A 100 12.83 9.63 -9.87
C LEU A 100 13.28 8.46 -8.98
N ARG A 101 14.55 8.43 -8.58
CA ARG A 101 15.08 7.40 -7.66
C ARG A 101 14.33 7.40 -6.33
N ALA A 102 14.11 8.57 -5.75
CA ALA A 102 13.42 8.71 -4.47
C ALA A 102 11.97 8.21 -4.57
N VAL A 103 11.23 8.61 -5.61
CA VAL A 103 9.86 8.13 -5.86
C VAL A 103 9.82 6.62 -6.05
N ALA A 104 10.73 6.06 -6.85
CA ALA A 104 10.78 4.64 -7.15
C ALA A 104 11.13 3.78 -5.93
N ALA A 105 12.08 4.22 -5.09
CA ALA A 105 12.40 3.51 -3.87
C ALA A 105 11.23 3.59 -2.86
N ASP A 106 10.65 4.79 -2.72
CA ASP A 106 9.58 5.05 -1.75
C ASP A 106 8.33 4.21 -2.02
N VAL A 107 7.92 4.07 -3.28
CA VAL A 107 6.73 3.28 -3.62
C VAL A 107 6.89 1.80 -3.26
N VAL A 108 8.10 1.25 -3.40
CA VAL A 108 8.39 -0.13 -3.00
C VAL A 108 8.41 -0.26 -1.48
N VAL A 109 9.10 0.65 -0.78
CA VAL A 109 9.18 0.65 0.68
C VAL A 109 7.80 0.76 1.31
N THR A 110 6.97 1.67 0.80
CA THR A 110 5.60 1.84 1.28
C THR A 110 4.71 0.64 0.92
N THR A 111 4.83 0.07 -0.28
CA THR A 111 4.10 -1.16 -0.66
C THR A 111 4.44 -2.32 0.29
N VAL A 112 5.72 -2.49 0.65
CA VAL A 112 6.16 -3.50 1.61
C VAL A 112 5.67 -3.21 3.03
N ALA A 113 5.67 -1.94 3.45
CA ALA A 113 5.15 -1.55 4.77
C ALA A 113 3.65 -1.89 4.91
N TYR A 114 2.89 -1.74 3.82
CA TYR A 114 1.47 -2.06 3.73
C TYR A 114 1.20 -3.36 2.94
N LEU A 115 2.08 -4.36 3.08
CA LEU A 115 2.03 -5.59 2.26
C LEU A 115 0.68 -6.32 2.38
N ASP A 116 0.15 -6.45 3.60
CA ASP A 116 -1.11 -7.17 3.82
C ASP A 116 -2.28 -6.44 3.13
N ASP A 117 -2.38 -5.11 3.30
CA ASP A 117 -3.38 -4.24 2.66
C ASP A 117 -3.32 -4.37 1.12
N THR A 118 -2.12 -4.33 0.54
CA THR A 118 -1.93 -4.43 -0.91
C THR A 118 -2.25 -5.84 -1.44
N VAL A 119 -1.87 -6.90 -0.73
CA VAL A 119 -2.20 -8.28 -1.09
C VAL A 119 -3.72 -8.51 -1.05
N ILE A 120 -4.38 -8.10 0.02
CA ILE A 120 -5.85 -8.18 0.15
C ILE A 120 -6.52 -7.46 -1.02
N PHE A 121 -6.06 -6.24 -1.30
CA PHE A 121 -6.61 -5.42 -2.37
C PHE A 121 -6.45 -6.07 -3.74
N PHE A 122 -5.23 -6.45 -4.14
CA PHE A 122 -4.99 -7.00 -5.49
C PHE A 122 -5.69 -8.34 -5.71
N ARG A 123 -5.86 -9.15 -4.66
CA ARG A 123 -6.65 -10.40 -4.75
C ARG A 123 -8.15 -10.15 -4.91
N SER A 124 -8.66 -9.04 -4.38
CA SER A 124 -10.10 -8.81 -4.24
C SER A 124 -10.65 -7.67 -5.11
N MET A 125 -9.79 -6.88 -5.76
CA MET A 125 -10.20 -5.67 -6.47
C MET A 125 -11.20 -5.91 -7.61
N HIS A 126 -11.15 -7.10 -8.22
CA HIS A 126 -12.07 -7.49 -9.30
C HIS A 126 -13.49 -7.77 -8.79
N LEU A 127 -13.66 -7.92 -7.48
CA LEU A 127 -14.94 -8.16 -6.80
C LEU A 127 -15.63 -6.86 -6.34
N LEU A 128 -14.90 -5.74 -6.32
CA LEU A 128 -15.47 -4.45 -5.96
C LEU A 128 -16.56 -4.02 -6.96
N HIS A 129 -17.53 -3.23 -6.51
CA HIS A 129 -18.46 -2.55 -7.40
C HIS A 129 -17.72 -1.76 -8.50
N PRO A 130 -18.22 -1.74 -9.76
CA PRO A 130 -17.54 -1.09 -10.89
C PRO A 130 -17.11 0.37 -10.64
N ASP A 131 -17.89 1.12 -9.89
CA ASP A 131 -17.57 2.52 -9.56
C ASP A 131 -16.30 2.63 -8.69
N LYS A 132 -16.14 1.73 -7.70
CA LYS A 132 -14.94 1.67 -6.86
C LYS A 132 -13.73 1.18 -7.65
N GLN A 133 -13.93 0.22 -8.55
CA GLN A 133 -12.85 -0.17 -9.48
C GLN A 133 -12.41 1.00 -10.36
N ALA A 134 -13.35 1.81 -10.86
CA ALA A 134 -13.04 3.00 -11.66
C ALA A 134 -12.29 4.05 -10.85
N GLU A 135 -12.69 4.28 -9.60
CA GLU A 135 -12.04 5.22 -8.68
C GLU A 135 -10.59 4.82 -8.39
N VAL A 136 -10.34 3.55 -8.03
CA VAL A 136 -8.97 3.06 -7.81
C VAL A 136 -8.12 3.16 -9.07
N ARG A 137 -8.67 2.76 -10.22
CA ARG A 137 -7.95 2.89 -11.50
C ARG A 137 -7.60 4.35 -11.78
N ALA A 138 -8.48 5.30 -11.46
CA ALA A 138 -8.19 6.72 -11.63
C ALA A 138 -7.05 7.20 -10.72
N GLN A 139 -7.04 6.79 -9.45
CA GLN A 139 -5.97 7.15 -8.52
C GLN A 139 -4.62 6.55 -8.93
N ARG A 140 -4.58 5.28 -9.33
CA ARG A 140 -3.35 4.63 -9.83
C ARG A 140 -2.82 5.30 -11.11
N ARG A 141 -3.72 5.64 -12.05
CA ARG A 141 -3.33 6.38 -13.26
C ARG A 141 -2.68 7.72 -12.93
N ARG A 142 -3.18 8.47 -11.93
CA ARG A 142 -2.56 9.74 -11.52
C ARG A 142 -1.13 9.54 -11.01
N TYR A 143 -0.89 8.48 -10.25
CA TYR A 143 0.44 8.17 -9.72
C TYR A 143 1.41 7.82 -10.86
N HIS A 144 0.99 6.90 -11.74
CA HIS A 144 1.76 6.48 -12.91
C HIS A 144 2.08 7.68 -13.83
N GLU A 145 1.10 8.54 -14.07
CA GLU A 145 1.25 9.74 -14.88
C GLU A 145 2.31 10.69 -14.33
N ARG A 146 2.37 10.89 -13.01
CA ARG A 146 3.38 11.76 -12.41
C ARG A 146 4.79 11.19 -12.52
N VAL A 147 4.95 9.87 -12.40
CA VAL A 147 6.25 9.20 -12.66
C VAL A 147 6.63 9.29 -14.14
N ARG A 148 5.67 9.10 -15.05
CA ARG A 148 5.86 9.26 -16.49
C ARG A 148 6.41 10.65 -16.82
N GLN A 149 5.86 11.70 -16.21
CA GLN A 149 6.31 13.08 -16.40
C GLN A 149 7.76 13.30 -15.94
N LEU A 150 8.22 12.64 -14.86
CA LEU A 150 9.62 12.72 -14.43
C LEU A 150 10.56 12.06 -15.46
N ILE A 151 10.14 10.94 -16.04
CA ILE A 151 10.90 10.28 -17.11
C ILE A 151 10.97 11.17 -18.35
N GLU A 152 9.83 11.73 -18.78
CA GLU A 152 9.78 12.66 -19.91
C GLU A 152 10.61 13.93 -19.69
N GLU A 153 10.63 14.45 -18.45
CA GLU A 153 11.50 15.56 -18.08
C GLU A 153 12.98 15.18 -18.24
N GLY A 154 13.41 14.03 -17.73
CA GLY A 154 14.78 13.55 -17.88
C GLY A 154 15.17 13.29 -19.34
N GLN A 155 14.25 12.81 -20.17
CA GLN A 155 14.45 12.66 -21.60
C GLN A 155 14.61 14.00 -22.32
N ARG A 156 13.74 14.98 -22.04
CA ARG A 156 13.84 16.34 -22.64
C ARG A 156 15.11 17.07 -22.24
N THR A 157 15.60 16.85 -21.02
CA THR A 157 16.80 17.50 -20.48
C THR A 157 18.10 16.76 -20.81
N GLY A 158 18.00 15.62 -21.52
CA GLY A 158 19.16 14.82 -21.92
C GLY A 158 19.80 14.01 -20.78
N VAL A 159 19.14 13.93 -19.61
CA VAL A 159 19.57 13.11 -18.47
C VAL A 159 19.27 11.62 -18.71
N PHE A 160 18.18 11.32 -19.41
CA PHE A 160 17.76 9.96 -19.75
C PHE A 160 17.78 9.70 -21.26
N ARG A 161 18.04 8.45 -21.64
CA ARG A 161 17.95 7.96 -23.03
C ARG A 161 16.53 8.12 -23.59
N THR A 162 16.43 8.41 -24.88
CA THR A 162 15.16 8.73 -25.56
C THR A 162 14.60 7.62 -26.45
N ASP A 163 15.32 6.50 -26.59
CA ASP A 163 14.91 5.31 -27.34
C ASP A 163 13.96 4.37 -26.57
N ARG A 164 13.58 4.74 -25.33
CA ARG A 164 12.63 4.00 -24.49
C ARG A 164 11.35 4.78 -24.32
N SER A 165 10.21 4.11 -24.52
CA SER A 165 8.89 4.69 -24.24
C SER A 165 8.72 4.91 -22.73
N PRO A 166 8.43 6.14 -22.26
CA PRO A 166 8.14 6.41 -20.84
C PRO A 166 6.99 5.56 -20.31
N GLU A 167 5.95 5.34 -21.13
CA GLU A 167 4.78 4.55 -20.75
C GLU A 167 5.15 3.08 -20.49
N LEU A 168 5.93 2.47 -21.39
CA LEU A 168 6.38 1.08 -21.22
C LEU A 168 7.30 0.91 -20.01
N VAL A 169 8.17 1.90 -19.73
CA VAL A 169 9.05 1.89 -18.56
C VAL A 169 8.22 1.94 -17.27
N VAL A 170 7.22 2.82 -17.22
CA VAL A 170 6.28 2.92 -16.08
C VAL A 170 5.52 1.60 -15.90
N ASP A 171 4.92 1.06 -16.95
CA ASP A 171 4.15 -0.19 -16.87
C ASP A 171 5.02 -1.38 -16.42
N PHE A 172 6.25 -1.48 -16.91
CA PHE A 172 7.19 -2.51 -16.49
C PHE A 172 7.54 -2.37 -15.00
N PHE A 173 7.91 -1.17 -14.57
CA PHE A 173 8.29 -0.90 -13.19
C PHE A 173 7.14 -1.18 -12.21
N PHE A 174 5.97 -0.59 -12.46
CA PHE A 174 4.81 -0.79 -11.60
C PHE A 174 4.27 -2.21 -11.68
N GLY A 175 4.37 -2.89 -12.83
CA GLY A 175 4.09 -4.32 -12.93
C GLY A 175 4.89 -5.12 -11.90
N ALA A 176 6.19 -4.86 -11.78
CA ALA A 176 7.05 -5.48 -10.79
C ALA A 176 6.67 -5.09 -9.34
N VAL A 177 6.36 -3.82 -9.08
CA VAL A 177 5.93 -3.35 -7.75
C VAL A 177 4.65 -4.04 -7.30
N HIS A 178 3.63 -4.12 -8.16
CA HIS A 178 2.36 -4.79 -7.82
C HIS A 178 2.53 -6.30 -7.60
N HIS A 179 3.57 -6.90 -8.18
CA HIS A 179 3.89 -8.32 -8.00
C HIS A 179 4.59 -8.63 -6.66
N LEU A 180 5.07 -7.62 -5.91
CA LEU A 180 5.76 -7.82 -4.62
C LEU A 180 4.98 -8.73 -3.66
N GLY A 181 3.65 -8.59 -3.62
CA GLY A 181 2.75 -9.36 -2.75
C GLY A 181 2.78 -10.88 -2.94
N THR A 182 3.39 -11.40 -4.01
CA THR A 182 3.44 -12.85 -4.27
C THR A 182 4.73 -13.52 -3.82
N TRP A 183 5.80 -12.74 -3.61
CA TRP A 183 7.15 -13.30 -3.41
C TRP A 183 7.93 -12.61 -2.29
N TYR A 184 7.64 -11.35 -1.99
CA TYR A 184 8.34 -10.65 -0.92
C TYR A 184 7.99 -11.26 0.44
N ARG A 185 9.02 -11.42 1.27
CA ARG A 185 8.94 -12.01 2.61
C ARG A 185 9.57 -11.07 3.61
N ARG A 186 8.83 -10.69 4.65
CA ARG A 186 9.33 -9.82 5.74
C ARG A 186 10.52 -10.45 6.49
N ASP A 187 10.55 -11.79 6.58
CA ASP A 187 11.61 -12.61 7.16
C ASP A 187 12.66 -13.07 6.12
N GLY A 188 12.61 -12.51 4.90
CA GLY A 188 13.49 -12.85 3.80
C GLY A 188 14.90 -12.23 3.93
N PRO A 189 15.80 -12.54 2.98
CA PRO A 189 17.18 -12.08 3.02
C PRO A 189 17.36 -10.57 2.75
N MET A 190 16.31 -9.89 2.27
CA MET A 190 16.34 -8.46 1.96
C MET A 190 15.20 -7.74 2.67
N SER A 191 15.54 -6.63 3.32
CA SER A 191 14.57 -5.67 3.84
C SER A 191 13.83 -4.95 2.71
N GLY A 192 12.64 -4.42 3.01
CA GLY A 192 11.87 -3.60 2.07
C GLY A 192 12.65 -2.39 1.56
N GLN A 193 13.54 -1.83 2.38
CA GLN A 193 14.42 -0.74 1.98
C GLN A 193 15.46 -1.18 0.95
N GLN A 194 16.13 -2.32 1.16
CA GLN A 194 17.07 -2.86 0.18
C GLN A 194 16.39 -3.23 -1.14
N VAL A 195 15.17 -3.79 -1.07
CA VAL A 195 14.38 -4.08 -2.28
C VAL A 195 14.03 -2.79 -3.01
N GLY A 196 13.59 -1.75 -2.29
CA GLY A 196 13.25 -0.45 -2.87
C GLY A 196 14.44 0.23 -3.54
N GLU A 197 15.62 0.21 -2.90
CA GLU A 197 16.85 0.74 -3.48
C GLU A 197 17.22 0.00 -4.78
N GLN A 198 17.19 -1.33 -4.80
CA GLN A 198 17.49 -2.11 -6.01
C GLN A 198 16.46 -1.91 -7.12
N PHE A 199 15.17 -1.81 -6.79
CA PHE A 199 14.11 -1.51 -7.77
C PHE A 199 14.31 -0.14 -8.41
N ALA A 200 14.66 0.86 -7.61
CA ALA A 200 14.95 2.19 -8.10
C ALA A 200 16.19 2.22 -9.00
N ASP A 201 17.25 1.50 -8.63
CA ASP A 201 18.47 1.41 -9.42
C ASP A 201 18.21 0.68 -10.77
N LEU A 202 17.44 -0.40 -10.77
CA LEU A 202 17.01 -1.08 -12.00
C LEU A 202 16.20 -0.18 -12.94
N LEU A 203 15.31 0.64 -12.39
CA LEU A 203 14.56 1.63 -13.16
C LEU A 203 15.50 2.67 -13.79
N LEU A 204 16.45 3.19 -13.03
CA LEU A 204 17.41 4.16 -13.54
C LEU A 204 18.35 3.56 -14.59
N ASP A 205 18.82 2.33 -14.40
CA ASP A 205 19.67 1.65 -15.37
C ASP A 205 18.96 1.43 -16.70
N ALA A 206 17.64 1.20 -16.69
CA ALA A 206 16.83 1.14 -17.90
C ALA A 206 16.72 2.49 -18.64
N LEU A 207 17.04 3.61 -17.99
CA LEU A 207 16.92 4.98 -18.49
C LEU A 207 18.27 5.67 -18.74
N ARG A 208 19.38 5.13 -18.24
CA ARG A 208 20.72 5.67 -18.47
C ARG A 208 21.17 5.47 -19.92
N ALA A 209 21.86 6.48 -20.44
CA ALA A 209 22.40 6.53 -21.80
C ALA A 209 23.53 5.52 -22.01
#